data_AF-I1CLH3-F1
#
_entry.id   AF-I1CLH3-F1
#
_cell.length_a   1.000
_cell.length_b   1.000
_cell.length_c   1.000
_cell.angle_alpha   90.00
_cell.angle_beta   90.00
_cell.angle_gamma   90.00
#
_symmetry.space_group_name_H-M   'P 1'
#
loop_
_entity.id
_entity.type
_entity.pdbx_description
1 polymer ?
#
loop_
_entity_poly.entity_id
_entity_poly.type
_entity_poly.pdbx_seq_one_letter_code
_entity_poly.pdbx_strand_id
1 'polypeptide(L)'
;MPSTNLIVTFKNNTPHDIIEQQILAAEAAGAKLVHRYNSAIKGFSIEVPDESVSAMSLRNPHIQSVEPDGEVTTQGKSLIKSE
;
A
#
# COMPACT_ATOMS: atom_id res chain seq x y z
N MET A 1 -11.96 11.15 -11.14
CA MET A 1 -10.52 10.91 -11.35
C MET A 1 -10.25 9.51 -10.84
N PRO A 2 -9.57 8.64 -11.60
CA PRO A 2 -9.25 7.31 -11.10
C PRO A 2 -8.28 7.45 -9.92
N SER A 3 -8.58 6.72 -8.85
CA SER A 3 -7.74 6.59 -7.67
C SER A 3 -7.49 5.12 -7.41
N THR A 4 -6.26 4.82 -7.03
CA THR A 4 -5.81 3.48 -6.69
C THR A 4 -5.58 3.44 -5.18
N ASN A 5 -6.25 2.52 -4.50
CA ASN A 5 -5.95 2.25 -3.10
C ASN A 5 -4.68 1.39 -3.03
N LEU A 6 -3.78 1.71 -2.11
CA LEU A 6 -2.55 0.96 -1.86
C LEU A 6 -2.47 0.62 -0.36
N ILE A 7 -2.13 -0.61 -0.04
CA ILE A 7 -1.74 -1.05 1.31
C ILE A 7 -0.21 -1.06 1.39
N VAL A 8 0.32 -0.30 2.34
CA VAL A 8 1.74 -0.28 2.70
C VAL A 8 1.91 -1.00 4.02
N THR A 9 2.69 -2.07 4.02
CA THR A 9 3.06 -2.81 5.23
C THR A 9 4.53 -2.58 5.57
N PHE A 10 4.83 -2.52 6.86
CA PHE A 10 6.17 -2.31 7.40
C PHE A 10 6.63 -3.54 8.17
N LYS A 11 7.96 -3.70 8.25
CA LYS A 11 8.58 -4.72 9.10
C LYS A 11 8.18 -4.50 10.56
N ASN A 12 8.05 -5.58 11.33
CA ASN A 12 7.64 -5.52 12.74
C ASN A 12 8.52 -4.61 13.62
N ASN A 13 9.81 -4.52 13.30
CA ASN A 13 10.78 -3.67 14.02
C ASN A 13 10.76 -2.20 13.60
N THR A 14 9.83 -1.78 12.75
CA THR A 14 9.73 -0.40 12.30
C THR A 14 9.21 0.50 13.43
N PRO A 15 9.93 1.59 13.77
CA PRO A 15 9.48 2.58 14.73
C PRO A 15 8.21 3.29 14.26
N HIS A 16 7.36 3.70 15.20
CA HIS A 16 6.10 4.37 14.89
C HIS A 16 6.32 5.69 14.14
N ASP A 17 7.34 6.46 14.52
CA ASP A 17 7.69 7.73 13.88
C ASP A 17 7.99 7.59 12.39
N ILE A 18 8.60 6.47 11.97
CA ILE A 18 8.88 6.21 10.55
C ILE A 18 7.58 5.98 9.77
N ILE A 19 6.59 5.33 10.40
CA ILE A 19 5.28 5.09 9.80
C ILE A 19 4.54 6.42 9.66
N GLU A 20 4.55 7.26 10.70
CA GLU A 20 3.97 8.62 10.64
C GLU A 20 4.60 9.47 9.55
N GLN A 21 5.93 9.48 9.47
CA GLN A 21 6.65 10.21 8.41
C GLN A 21 6.22 9.77 7.01
N GLN A 22 5.94 8.49 6.81
CA GLN A 22 5.48 8.00 5.52
C GLN A 22 4.02 8.34 5.21
N ILE A 23 3.16 8.37 6.23
CA ILE A 23 1.78 8.87 6.07
C ILE A 23 1.81 10.34 5.66
N LEU A 24 2.59 11.18 6.37
CA LEU A 24 2.72 12.60 6.05
C LEU A 24 3.32 12.83 4.65
N ALA A 25 4.30 12.03 4.24
CA ALA A 25 4.88 12.10 2.90
C ALA A 25 3.86 11.72 1.81
N ALA A 26 3.03 10.70 2.07
CA ALA A 26 1.96 10.31 1.17
C ALA A 26 0.90 11.41 1.04
N GLU A 27 0.48 12.01 2.17
CA GLU A 27 -0.47 13.13 2.17
C GLU A 27 0.09 14.37 1.45
N ALA A 28 1.37 14.69 1.65
CA ALA A 28 2.04 15.76 0.93
C ALA A 28 2.13 15.51 -0.59
N ALA A 29 2.14 14.23 -1.00
CA ALA A 29 2.07 13.83 -2.40
C ALA A 29 0.63 13.80 -2.96
N GLY A 30 -0.37 14.20 -2.17
CA GLY A 30 -1.77 14.24 -2.58
C GLY A 30 -2.52 12.92 -2.39
N ALA A 31 -1.92 11.92 -1.73
CA ALA A 31 -2.63 10.73 -1.29
C ALA A 31 -3.48 11.03 -0.05
N LYS A 32 -4.45 10.16 0.24
CA LYS A 32 -5.32 10.28 1.41
C LYS A 32 -5.22 9.02 2.25
N LEU A 33 -5.00 9.16 3.56
CA LEU A 33 -5.07 8.02 4.48
C LEU A 33 -6.48 7.43 4.52
N VAL A 34 -6.60 6.14 4.22
CA VAL A 34 -7.85 5.38 4.25
C VAL A 34 -7.97 4.59 5.55
N HIS A 35 -6.93 3.82 5.88
CA HIS A 35 -6.91 3.00 7.08
C HIS A 35 -5.52 2.89 7.69
N ARG A 36 -5.46 2.63 9.00
CA ARG A 36 -4.20 2.42 9.71
C ARG A 36 -4.20 1.11 10.49
N TYR A 37 -3.20 0.29 10.24
CA TYR A 37 -2.98 -0.99 10.90
C TYR A 37 -1.95 -0.82 12.02
N ASN A 38 -2.43 -0.92 13.28
CA ASN A 38 -1.61 -0.72 14.49
C ASN A 38 -1.45 -1.99 15.34
N SER A 39 -2.19 -3.07 15.03
CA SER A 39 -2.21 -4.29 15.85
C SER A 39 -1.25 -5.36 15.30
N ALA A 40 -1.78 -6.40 14.63
CA ALA A 40 -1.00 -7.55 14.17
C ALA A 40 -0.05 -7.23 13.00
N ILE A 41 -0.34 -6.18 12.24
CA ILE A 41 0.43 -5.73 11.09
C ILE A 41 0.67 -4.24 11.30
N LYS A 42 1.91 -3.79 11.12
CA LYS A 42 2.26 -2.36 11.09
C LYS A 42 2.11 -1.87 9.66
N GLY A 43 1.16 -0.98 9.41
CA GLY A 43 0.87 -0.55 8.06
C GLY A 43 -0.17 0.55 7.97
N PHE A 44 -0.41 1.01 6.75
CA PHE A 44 -1.55 1.88 6.44
C PHE A 44 -2.03 1.63 5.01
N SER A 45 -3.29 1.91 4.75
CA SER A 45 -3.82 2.01 3.40
C SER A 45 -4.09 3.47 3.04
N ILE A 46 -3.81 3.82 1.79
CA ILE A 46 -3.94 5.16 1.26
C ILE A 46 -4.61 5.12 -0.11
N GLU A 47 -5.43 6.10 -0.39
CA GLU A 47 -6.03 6.36 -1.69
C GLU A 47 -5.10 7.32 -2.43
N VAL A 48 -4.53 6.85 -3.54
CA VAL A 48 -3.59 7.63 -4.35
C VAL A 48 -4.25 7.99 -5.68
N PRO A 49 -4.29 9.27 -6.07
CA PRO A 49 -4.72 9.63 -7.42
C PRO A 49 -3.72 9.08 -8.45
N ASP A 50 -4.20 8.55 -9.58
CA ASP A 50 -3.36 7.83 -10.56
C ASP A 50 -2.13 8.63 -11.05
N GLU A 51 -2.22 9.96 -11.09
CA GLU A 51 -1.11 10.85 -11.47
C GLU A 51 0.03 10.89 -10.42
N SER A 52 -0.25 10.52 -9.16
CA SER A 52 0.67 10.66 -8.02
C SER A 52 1.39 9.36 -7.65
N VAL A 53 0.97 8.21 -8.19
CA VAL A 53 1.55 6.88 -7.88
C VAL A 53 3.05 6.82 -8.23
N SER A 54 3.47 7.50 -9.31
CA SER A 54 4.88 7.53 -9.72
C SER A 54 5.78 8.37 -8.81
N ALA A 55 5.22 9.32 -8.06
CA ALA A 55 5.96 10.23 -7.19
C ALA A 55 6.14 9.69 -5.76
N MET A 56 5.28 8.76 -5.35
CA MET A 56 5.35 8.15 -4.03
C MET A 56 6.58 7.24 -3.95
N SER A 57 7.64 7.74 -3.32
CA SER A 57 8.86 6.98 -3.03
C SER A 57 8.62 5.97 -1.90
N LEU A 58 7.83 4.94 -2.20
CA LEU A 58 7.58 3.78 -1.34
C LEU A 58 8.80 2.86 -1.16
N ARG A 59 10.01 3.35 -1.44
CA ARG A 59 11.29 2.64 -1.31
C ARG A 59 11.94 2.95 0.03
N ASN A 60 11.23 2.74 1.13
CA ASN A 60 11.81 2.83 2.46
C ASN A 60 12.32 1.45 2.89
N PRO A 61 13.54 1.29 3.43
CA PRO A 61 14.07 0.00 3.89
C PRO A 61 13.23 -0.69 4.97
N HIS A 62 12.36 0.06 5.64
CA HIS A 62 11.41 -0.43 6.63
C HIS A 62 10.11 -0.97 6.03
N ILE A 63 9.80 -0.64 4.78
CA ILE A 63 8.64 -1.19 4.07
C ILE A 63 8.90 -2.67 3.79
N GLN A 64 7.91 -3.48 4.12
CA GLN A 64 7.88 -4.92 3.88
C GLN A 64 7.28 -5.21 2.52
N SER A 65 6.12 -4.62 2.22
CA SER A 65 5.39 -4.79 0.97
C SER A 65 4.55 -3.55 0.67
N VAL A 66 4.34 -3.28 -0.61
CA VAL A 66 3.32 -2.34 -1.10
C VAL A 66 2.49 -3.07 -2.12
N GLU A 67 1.18 -3.12 -1.86
CA GLU A 67 0.23 -3.84 -2.69
C GLU A 67 -0.93 -2.92 -3.04
N PRO A 68 -1.42 -2.91 -4.28
CA PRO A 68 -2.70 -2.28 -4.57
C PRO A 68 -3.80 -2.99 -3.79
N ASP A 69 -4.60 -2.21 -3.08
CA ASP A 69 -5.79 -2.61 -2.31
C ASP A 69 -6.98 -2.89 -3.26
N GLY A 70 -6.67 -3.56 -4.37
CA GLY A 70 -7.58 -3.90 -5.45
C GLY A 70 -7.75 -5.42 -5.54
N GLU A 71 -9.01 -5.83 -5.74
CA GLU A 71 -9.53 -7.19 -5.83
C GLU A 71 -8.47 -8.30 -5.93
N VAL A 72 -8.45 -9.20 -4.94
CA VAL A 72 -7.88 -10.54 -5.13
C VAL A 72 -8.59 -11.17 -6.34
N THR A 73 -8.04 -11.01 -7.54
CA THR A 73 -8.42 -11.86 -8.65
C THR A 73 -7.82 -13.22 -8.33
N THR A 74 -8.63 -14.10 -7.74
CA THR A 74 -8.39 -15.54 -7.73
C THR A 74 -8.38 -16.04 -9.17
N GLN A 75 -7.32 -15.77 -9.93
CA GLN A 75 -6.97 -16.56 -11.10
C GLN A 75 -5.97 -17.64 -10.64
N GLY A 76 -6.35 -18.82 -10.18
CA GLY A 76 -7.68 -19.44 -10.09
C GLY A 76 -8.33 -19.79 -11.42
N LYS A 77 -7.84 -19.29 -12.57
CA LYS A 77 -8.15 -19.89 -13.86
C LYS A 77 -7.08 -20.92 -14.13
N SER A 78 -7.20 -22.03 -13.40
CA SER A 78 -6.51 -23.26 -13.72
C SER A 78 -6.64 -23.49 -15.22
N LEU A 79 -5.51 -23.52 -15.91
CA LEU A 79 -5.38 -23.94 -17.31
C LEU A 79 -5.62 -25.45 -17.42
N ILE A 80 -6.67 -26.00 -16.80
CA ILE A 80 -7.13 -27.35 -17.10
C ILE A 80 -8.08 -27.21 -18.28
N LYS A 81 -7.50 -26.98 -19.45
CA LYS A 81 -8.06 -27.56 -20.67
C LYS A 81 -7.20 -28.79 -20.95
N SER A 82 -7.45 -29.85 -20.19
CA SER A 82 -7.10 -31.19 -20.64
C SER A 82 -8.14 -31.59 -21.68
N GLU A 83 -7.63 -31.75 -22.91
CA GLU A 83 -8.12 -32.47 -24.09
C GLU A 83 -9.60 -32.91 -24.16
#